data_AF-A0A2W7A4B4-F1
#
_entry.id   AF-A0A2W7A4B4-F1
#
_cell.length_a   1.000
_cell.length_b   1.000
_cell.length_c   1.000
_cell.angle_alpha   90.00
_cell.angle_beta   90.00
_cell.angle_gamma   90.00
#
_symmetry.space_group_name_H-M   'P 1'
#
loop_
_entity.id
_entity.type
_entity.pdbx_description
1 polymer ?
#
loop_
_entity_poly.entity_id
_entity_poly.type
_entity_poly.pdbx_seq_one_letter_code
_entity_poly.pdbx_strand_id
1 'polypeptide(L)'
;MKNKSQTELFKIRDYSSTDFYYKKTYYYYNKKLIKAIIEIEDWNSKKEMQKIYNAVYYFDNEKVLKIENENIKFSNAKSVLNIGNHYNSTFYTKEK
;
A
#
# COMPACT_ATOMS: atom_id res chain seq x y z
N MET A 1 14.29 -29.75 -16.09
CA MET A 1 14.81 -28.37 -15.90
C MET A 1 13.97 -27.69 -14.83
N LYS A 2 14.60 -27.11 -13.80
CA LYS A 2 13.90 -26.40 -12.72
C LYS A 2 13.17 -25.21 -13.33
N ASN A 3 11.84 -25.15 -13.19
CA ASN A 3 11.07 -23.92 -13.44
C ASN A 3 11.67 -22.85 -12.52
N LYS A 4 12.47 -21.94 -13.09
CA LYS A 4 12.82 -20.69 -12.40
C LYS A 4 11.48 -19.98 -12.20
N SER A 5 10.94 -20.02 -10.98
CA SER A 5 9.80 -19.19 -10.61
C SER A 5 10.19 -17.77 -10.96
N GLN A 6 9.54 -17.20 -11.98
CA GLN A 6 9.82 -15.85 -12.44
C GLN A 6 9.68 -14.93 -11.23
N THR A 7 10.75 -14.20 -10.94
CA THR A 7 10.77 -13.25 -9.85
C THR A 7 9.86 -12.08 -10.25
N GLU A 8 8.62 -12.11 -9.79
CA GLU A 8 7.61 -11.12 -10.18
C GLU A 8 7.59 -9.98 -9.17
N LEU A 9 8.07 -8.81 -9.63
CA LEU A 9 7.82 -7.54 -8.98
C LEU A 9 6.58 -6.92 -9.60
N PHE A 10 5.55 -6.67 -8.79
CA PHE A 10 4.35 -5.97 -9.26
C PHE A 10 3.87 -4.97 -8.22
N LYS A 11 2.95 -4.10 -8.63
CA LYS A 11 2.33 -3.12 -7.74
C LYS A 11 0.83 -3.01 -7.99
N ILE A 12 0.07 -2.75 -6.94
CA ILE A 12 -1.35 -2.47 -6.98
C ILE A 12 -1.56 -1.03 -6.50
N ARG A 13 -2.38 -0.27 -7.23
CA ARG A 13 -2.77 1.09 -6.87
C ARG A 13 -4.28 1.09 -6.59
N ASP A 14 -4.64 1.55 -5.40
CA ASP A 14 -6.01 1.72 -4.94
C ASP A 14 -6.25 3.21 -4.68
N TYR A 15 -7.33 3.74 -5.24
CA TYR A 15 -7.74 5.12 -5.07
C TYR A 15 -9.16 5.14 -4.52
N SER A 16 -9.38 5.93 -3.48
CA SER A 16 -10.72 6.11 -2.91
C SER A 16 -10.93 7.57 -2.55
N SER A 17 -12.14 8.05 -2.78
CA SER A 17 -12.53 9.43 -2.47
C SER A 17 -13.71 9.40 -1.52
N THR A 18 -13.56 10.08 -0.39
CA THR A 18 -14.62 10.40 0.58
C THR A 18 -14.53 11.91 0.82
N ASP A 19 -14.49 12.35 2.08
CA ASP A 19 -14.11 13.73 2.44
C ASP A 19 -12.64 14.02 2.13
N PHE A 20 -11.82 12.96 2.03
CA PHE A 20 -10.42 13.02 1.60
C PHE A 20 -10.19 12.11 0.41
N TYR A 21 -9.13 12.41 -0.34
CA TYR A 21 -8.64 11.57 -1.43
C TYR A 21 -7.47 10.72 -0.96
N TYR A 22 -7.66 9.40 -0.99
CA TYR A 22 -6.69 8.42 -0.54
C TYR A 22 -6.03 7.76 -1.74
N LYS A 23 -4.69 7.85 -1.81
CA LYS A 23 -3.87 7.15 -2.79
C LYS A 23 -3.06 6.08 -2.05
N LYS A 24 -3.33 4.80 -2.33
CA LYS A 24 -2.64 3.67 -1.71
C LYS A 24 -1.90 2.88 -2.78
N THR A 25 -0.60 2.75 -2.64
CA THR A 25 0.23 1.96 -3.56
C THR A 25 0.91 0.85 -2.79
N TYR A 26 0.69 -0.40 -3.20
CA TYR A 26 1.25 -1.60 -2.60
C TYR A 26 2.23 -2.25 -3.58
N TYR A 27 3.41 -2.62 -3.10
CA TYR A 27 4.46 -3.27 -3.89
C TYR A 27 4.68 -4.67 -3.37
N TYR A 28 4.81 -5.61 -4.30
CA TYR A 28 4.93 -7.01 -4.00
C TYR A 28 6.13 -7.60 -4.73
N TYR A 29 6.80 -8.51 -4.06
CA TYR A 29 7.89 -9.31 -4.61
C TYR A 29 7.62 -10.77 -4.30
N ASN A 30 7.56 -11.61 -5.33
CA ASN A 30 7.25 -13.05 -5.18
C ASN A 30 5.98 -13.29 -4.35
N LYS A 31 4.91 -12.55 -4.66
CA LYS A 31 3.61 -12.62 -3.96
C LYS A 31 3.68 -12.26 -2.47
N LYS A 32 4.69 -11.51 -2.03
CA LYS A 32 4.79 -10.99 -0.66
C LYS A 32 4.75 -9.47 -0.70
N LEU A 33 3.93 -8.87 0.16
CA LEU A 33 3.92 -7.41 0.33
C LEU A 33 5.27 -6.97 0.93
N ILE A 34 5.97 -6.06 0.25
CA ILE A 34 7.28 -5.55 0.70
C ILE A 34 7.25 -4.06 1.05
N LYS A 35 6.32 -3.31 0.45
CA LYS A 35 6.21 -1.87 0.66
C LYS A 35 4.79 -1.39 0.42
N ALA A 36 4.33 -0.43 1.21
CA ALA A 36 3.12 0.35 0.93
C ALA A 36 3.41 1.85 1.04
N ILE A 37 2.80 2.64 0.17
CA ILE A 37 2.81 4.10 0.22
C ILE A 37 1.37 4.55 0.35
N ILE A 38 1.08 5.33 1.38
CA ILE A 38 -0.25 5.87 1.66
C ILE A 38 -0.15 7.39 1.65
N GLU A 39 -0.89 8.01 0.73
CA GLU A 39 -1.04 9.46 0.68
C GLU A 39 -2.51 9.82 0.88
N ILE A 40 -2.76 10.86 1.67
CA ILE A 40 -4.09 11.42 1.86
C ILE A 40 -4.01 12.90 1.52
N GLU A 41 -4.93 13.34 0.67
CA GLU A 41 -5.06 14.71 0.20
C GLU A 41 -6.44 15.25 0.61
N ASP A 42 -6.47 16.51 1.05
CA ASP A 42 -7.71 17.21 1.34
C ASP A 42 -8.25 17.87 0.07
N TRP A 43 -9.41 17.39 -0.40
CA TRP A 43 -10.12 17.95 -1.56
C TRP A 43 -10.97 19.18 -1.21
N ASN A 44 -11.26 19.41 0.07
CA ASN A 44 -12.06 20.55 0.53
C ASN A 44 -11.22 21.83 0.75
N SER A 45 -9.89 21.75 0.60
CA SER A 45 -9.00 22.90 0.61
C SER A 45 -9.33 23.85 -0.55
N LYS A 46 -9.88 25.02 -0.22
CA LYS A 46 -10.41 26.04 -1.16
C LYS A 46 -9.39 26.61 -2.15
N LYS A 47 -8.11 26.23 -2.11
CA LYS A 47 -7.06 26.89 -2.93
C LYS A 47 -6.09 25.97 -3.65
N GLU A 48 -5.91 24.72 -3.23
CA GLU A 48 -5.10 23.70 -3.93
C GLU A 48 -5.18 22.38 -3.15
N MET A 49 -5.08 21.24 -3.85
CA MET A 49 -5.03 19.92 -3.21
C MET A 49 -3.85 19.85 -2.26
N GLN A 50 -4.11 19.82 -0.95
CA GLN A 50 -3.07 19.77 0.07
C GLN A 50 -2.84 18.33 0.50
N LYS A 51 -1.60 17.85 0.41
CA LYS A 51 -1.21 16.55 1.00
C LYS A 51 -1.18 16.70 2.52
N ILE A 52 -2.10 16.03 3.20
CA ILE A 52 -2.24 16.08 4.67
C ILE A 52 -1.58 14.89 5.37
N TYR A 53 -1.29 13.82 4.62
CA TYR A 53 -0.60 12.64 5.13
C TYR A 53 0.22 11.96 4.03
N ASN A 54 1.38 11.47 4.42
CA ASN A 54 2.24 10.62 3.60
C ASN A 54 2.96 9.63 4.51
N ALA A 55 2.74 8.34 4.32
CA ALA A 55 3.50 7.32 5.03
C ALA A 55 4.01 6.26 4.06
N VAL A 56 5.24 5.81 4.33
CA VAL A 56 5.86 4.70 3.64
C VAL A 56 6.12 3.59 4.65
N TYR A 57 5.51 2.44 4.39
CA TYR A 57 5.64 1.25 5.21
C TYR A 57 6.48 0.21 4.48
N TYR A 58 7.44 -0.39 5.16
CA TYR A 58 8.25 -1.51 4.68
C TYR A 58 7.90 -2.76 5.48
N PHE A 59 7.81 -3.90 4.79
CA PHE A 59 7.36 -5.15 5.38
C PHE A 59 8.35 -6.29 5.11
N ASP A 60 8.42 -7.22 6.05
CA ASP A 60 9.03 -8.54 5.88
C ASP A 60 8.12 -9.60 6.52
N ASN A 61 7.71 -10.58 5.71
CA ASN A 61 6.89 -11.71 6.13
C ASN A 61 5.78 -11.33 7.14
N GLU A 62 4.90 -10.40 6.73
CA GLU A 62 3.75 -9.95 7.53
C GLU A 62 4.09 -9.14 8.80
N LYS A 63 5.32 -8.61 8.88
CA LYS A 63 5.72 -7.68 9.94
C LYS A 63 6.12 -6.34 9.36
N VAL A 64 5.78 -5.28 10.09
CA VAL A 64 6.26 -3.93 9.77
C VAL A 64 7.72 -3.84 10.19
N LEU A 65 8.61 -3.59 9.22
CA LEU A 65 10.04 -3.40 9.47
C LEU A 65 10.38 -1.94 9.78
N LYS A 66 9.82 -1.04 8.98
CA LYS A 66 10.16 0.38 9.01
C LYS A 66 8.96 1.20 8.57
N ILE A 67 8.80 2.36 9.19
CA ILE A 67 7.83 3.37 8.79
C ILE A 67 8.57 4.68 8.57
N GLU A 68 8.29 5.38 7.48
CA GLU A 68 8.84 6.70 7.16
C GLU A 68 7.71 7.71 6.96
N ASN A 69 7.92 8.94 7.44
CA ASN A 69 7.04 10.10 7.30
C ASN A 69 5.63 9.97 7.90
N GLU A 70 5.34 8.89 8.62
CA GLU A 70 4.05 8.68 9.26
C GLU A 70 3.75 9.76 10.30
N ASN A 71 2.61 10.43 10.13
CA ASN A 71 2.01 11.26 11.15
C ASN A 71 1.14 10.38 12.06
N ILE A 72 1.39 10.41 13.38
CA ILE A 72 0.70 9.61 14.41
C ILE A 72 -0.83 9.72 14.29
N LYS A 73 -1.37 10.88 13.91
CA LYS A 73 -2.82 11.11 13.77
C LYS A 73 -3.50 10.13 12.80
N PHE A 74 -2.76 9.64 11.81
CA PHE A 74 -3.26 8.74 10.77
C PHE A 74 -2.48 7.41 10.73
N SER A 75 -1.70 7.11 11.79
CA SER A 75 -0.88 5.91 11.86
C SER A 75 -1.73 4.64 11.78
N ASN A 76 -1.49 3.79 10.78
CA ASN A 76 -2.31 2.60 10.58
C ASN A 76 -1.59 1.42 9.90
N ALA A 77 -0.32 1.21 10.25
CA ALA A 77 0.54 0.18 9.66
C ALA A 77 -0.10 -1.22 9.61
N LYS A 78 -0.81 -1.63 10.68
CA LYS A 78 -1.47 -2.95 10.75
C LYS A 78 -2.61 -3.09 9.73
N SER A 79 -3.45 -2.07 9.58
CA SER A 79 -4.53 -2.13 8.58
C SER A 79 -3.97 -2.06 7.16
N VAL A 80 -2.93 -1.26 6.92
CA VAL A 80 -2.24 -1.20 5.63
C VAL A 80 -1.68 -2.58 5.24
N LEU A 81 -1.05 -3.28 6.18
CA LEU A 81 -0.57 -4.64 5.97
C LEU A 81 -1.72 -5.60 5.62
N ASN A 82 -2.81 -5.58 6.39
CA ASN A 82 -3.96 -6.46 6.17
C ASN A 82 -4.60 -6.23 4.78
N ILE A 83 -4.79 -4.96 4.39
CA ILE A 83 -5.36 -4.59 3.10
C ILE A 83 -4.43 -5.01 1.95
N GLY A 84 -3.12 -4.77 2.08
CA GLY A 84 -2.14 -5.20 1.09
C GLY A 84 -2.13 -6.72 0.90
N ASN A 85 -2.13 -7.48 2.00
CA ASN A 85 -2.23 -8.94 1.93
C ASN A 85 -3.53 -9.42 1.28
N HIS A 86 -4.65 -8.73 1.56
CA HIS A 86 -5.93 -9.02 0.89
C HIS A 86 -5.85 -8.83 -0.63
N TYR A 87 -5.31 -7.71 -1.11
CA TYR A 87 -5.16 -7.48 -2.56
C TYR A 87 -4.29 -8.54 -3.24
N ASN A 88 -3.20 -8.96 -2.60
CA ASN A 88 -2.35 -10.04 -3.11
C ASN A 88 -3.11 -11.35 -3.26
N SER A 89 -3.95 -11.70 -2.27
CA SER A 89 -4.79 -12.90 -2.35
C SER A 89 -5.80 -12.80 -3.51
N THR A 90 -6.49 -11.66 -3.66
CA THR A 90 -7.51 -11.48 -4.70
C THR A 90 -6.91 -11.47 -6.12
N PHE A 91 -5.72 -10.89 -6.30
CA PHE A 91 -5.03 -10.86 -7.60
C PHE A 91 -4.66 -12.27 -8.07
N TYR A 92 -4.00 -13.06 -7.22
CA TYR A 92 -3.52 -14.39 -7.59
C TYR A 92 -4.57 -15.51 -7.53
N THR A 93 -5.70 -15.30 -6.85
CA THR A 93 -6.82 -16.26 -6.91
C THR A 93 -7.59 -16.14 -8.24
N LYS A 94 -7.53 -14.98 -8.92
CA LYS A 94 -8.16 -14.78 -10.24
C LYS A 94 -7.36 -15.37 -11.40
N GLU A 95 -6.10 -15.73 -11.20
CA GLU A 95 -5.21 -16.29 -12.24
C GLU A 95 -5.19 -17.84 -12.28
N LYS A 96 -6.02 -18.52 -11.48
CA LYS A 96 -6.20 -19.98 -11.50
C LYS A 96 -7.51 -20.36 -12.18
#